data_AF-A0A8H6LQB6-F1
#
_entry.id   AF-A0A8H6LQB6-F1
#
_cell.length_a   1.000
_cell.length_b   1.000
_cell.length_c   1.000
_cell.angle_alpha   90.00
_cell.angle_beta   90.00
_cell.angle_gamma   90.00
#
_symmetry.space_group_name_H-M   'P 1'
#
loop_
_entity.id
_entity.type
_entity.pdbx_description
1 polymer ?
#
loop_
_entity_poly.entity_id
_entity_poly.type
_entity_poly.pdbx_seq_one_letter_code
_entity_poly.pdbx_strand_id
1 'polypeptide(L)'
;MDFELAMRASENQVGTLRPDEYYEYASKFSNAIRKGAYPSRVNLSENQIPVEVAHEMACLLWLFRRMKAHSSFSMALWASASELNYNPAVVSLVSQLFASGSWRKITAFADVENRFMKLVAEAKNCNALTVYGEYLFQDGKYDQAVAMLNQALDVDDGVFEWKRKCLTCLAKSYAKLGKVHEAKKTLELLGDPEADAELDQLLRSSDAEMTRQQMYTDAVKGKHDLYSQLAEVEFERETKEMDVELKKNHHLWGLEWSRLADPGAKF
;
A
#
# COMPACT_ATOMS: atom_id res chain seq x y z
N MET A 1 3.32 21.72 3.51
CA MET A 1 2.11 21.09 2.92
C MET A 1 1.84 21.90 1.68
N ASP A 2 1.72 21.28 0.51
CA ASP A 2 1.45 21.98 -0.75
C ASP A 2 0.20 21.32 -1.36
N PHE A 3 -0.97 21.83 -1.00
CA PHE A 3 -2.26 21.24 -1.40
C PHE A 3 -2.53 21.48 -2.89
N GLU A 4 -2.11 22.63 -3.42
CA GLU A 4 -2.18 22.97 -4.85
C GLU A 4 -1.48 21.90 -5.69
N LEU A 5 -0.27 21.54 -5.30
CA LEU A 5 0.53 20.56 -6.01
C LEU A 5 -0.01 19.14 -5.84
N ALA A 6 -0.51 18.79 -4.66
CA ALA A 6 -1.15 17.49 -4.40
C ALA A 6 -2.44 17.32 -5.23
N MET A 7 -3.29 18.35 -5.32
CA MET A 7 -4.51 18.31 -6.11
C MET A 7 -4.22 18.16 -7.60
N ARG A 8 -3.25 18.92 -8.14
CA ARG A 8 -2.80 18.77 -9.53
C ARG A 8 -2.27 17.36 -9.82
N ALA A 9 -1.49 16.79 -8.89
CA ALA A 9 -0.97 15.43 -9.03
C ALA A 9 -2.07 14.35 -8.98
N SER A 10 -3.21 14.65 -8.35
CA SER A 10 -4.38 13.77 -8.34
C SER A 10 -5.34 13.99 -9.52
N GLU A 11 -4.99 14.86 -10.48
CA GLU A 11 -5.90 15.31 -11.55
C GLU A 11 -7.24 15.87 -11.02
N ASN A 12 -7.23 16.41 -9.80
CA ASN A 12 -8.42 16.82 -9.03
C ASN A 12 -9.45 15.70 -8.79
N GLN A 13 -9.05 14.44 -8.85
CA GLN A 13 -9.89 13.31 -8.43
C GLN A 13 -10.06 13.27 -6.90
N VAL A 14 -9.13 13.90 -6.17
CA VAL A 14 -9.19 14.07 -4.72
C VAL A 14 -9.15 15.55 -4.41
N GLY A 15 -10.07 15.98 -3.55
CA GLY A 15 -10.10 17.31 -2.98
C GLY A 15 -11.33 18.11 -3.42
N THR A 16 -12.31 18.22 -2.53
CA THR A 16 -13.56 18.95 -2.75
C THR A 16 -13.46 20.44 -2.45
N LEU A 17 -12.41 20.86 -1.72
CA LEU A 17 -12.21 22.25 -1.29
C LEU A 17 -11.11 22.95 -2.07
N ARG A 18 -11.08 24.28 -1.95
CA ARG A 18 -9.96 25.07 -2.48
C ARG A 18 -8.74 24.92 -1.55
N PRO A 19 -7.52 25.08 -2.08
CA PRO A 19 -6.28 24.93 -1.30
C PRO A 19 -6.23 25.80 -0.03
N ASP A 20 -6.73 27.05 -0.08
CA ASP A 20 -6.79 27.96 1.06
C ASP A 20 -7.62 27.40 2.23
N GLU A 21 -8.71 26.68 1.91
CA GLU A 21 -9.56 26.04 2.91
C GLU A 21 -8.84 24.84 3.56
N TYR A 22 -8.10 24.05 2.78
CA TYR A 22 -7.26 22.98 3.35
C TYR A 22 -6.17 23.51 4.27
N TYR A 23 -5.53 24.63 3.93
CA TYR A 23 -4.56 25.26 4.83
C TYR A 23 -5.19 25.71 6.14
N GLU A 24 -6.42 26.23 6.12
CA GLU A 24 -7.15 26.61 7.33
C GLU A 24 -7.37 25.40 8.26
N TYR A 25 -7.89 24.30 7.72
CA TYR A 25 -8.12 23.09 8.51
C TYR A 25 -6.83 22.41 8.98
N ALA A 26 -5.80 22.38 8.15
CA ALA A 26 -4.48 21.87 8.53
C ALA A 26 -3.85 22.71 9.66
N SER A 27 -4.09 24.03 9.67
CA SER A 27 -3.69 24.94 10.75
C SER A 27 -4.44 24.64 12.04
N LYS A 28 -5.78 24.46 11.98
CA LYS A 28 -6.60 24.05 13.14
C LYS A 28 -6.09 22.73 13.74
N PHE A 29 -5.85 21.73 12.91
CA PHE A 29 -5.32 20.43 13.33
C PHE A 29 -3.94 20.56 13.99
N SER A 30 -3.03 21.29 13.36
CA SER A 30 -1.67 21.53 13.89
C SER A 30 -1.71 22.31 15.21
N ASN A 31 -2.62 23.27 15.35
CA ASN A 31 -2.80 24.03 16.58
C ASN A 31 -3.34 23.17 17.72
N ALA A 32 -4.24 22.22 17.44
CA ALA A 32 -4.72 21.27 18.44
C ALA A 32 -3.55 20.45 19.01
N ILE A 33 -2.67 19.94 18.14
CA ILE A 33 -1.48 19.19 18.55
C ILE A 33 -0.54 20.06 19.39
N ARG A 34 -0.27 21.31 18.96
CA ARG A 34 0.55 22.27 19.72
C ARG A 34 -0.03 22.59 21.11
N LYS A 35 -1.35 22.55 21.26
CA LYS A 35 -2.06 22.73 22.53
C LYS A 35 -2.09 21.46 23.40
N GLY A 36 -1.46 20.37 22.96
CA GLY A 36 -1.30 19.13 23.74
C GLY A 36 -2.18 17.97 23.30
N ALA A 37 -2.97 18.10 22.23
CA ALA A 37 -3.72 16.97 21.69
C ALA A 37 -2.76 15.89 21.16
N TYR A 38 -3.05 14.62 21.45
CA TYR A 38 -2.27 13.52 20.91
C TYR A 38 -2.52 13.39 19.40
N PRO A 39 -1.48 13.32 18.53
CA PRO A 39 -1.68 13.42 17.09
C PRO A 39 -2.66 12.41 16.46
N SER A 40 -2.70 11.17 16.94
CA SER A 40 -3.63 10.17 16.42
C SER A 40 -5.05 10.24 17.01
N ARG A 41 -5.29 11.18 17.93
CA ARG A 41 -6.56 11.34 18.67
C ARG A 41 -6.94 12.82 18.81
N VAL A 42 -6.69 13.62 17.78
CA VAL A 42 -7.16 15.00 17.76
C VAL A 42 -8.69 14.98 17.65
N ASN A 43 -9.37 15.64 18.58
CA ASN A 43 -10.83 15.76 18.52
C ASN A 43 -11.22 16.70 17.37
N LEU A 44 -11.60 16.13 16.22
CA LEU A 44 -11.92 16.89 15.02
C LEU A 44 -13.15 17.78 15.22
N SER A 45 -14.16 17.31 15.96
CA SER A 45 -15.40 18.06 16.24
C SER A 45 -15.13 19.31 17.09
N GLU A 46 -14.33 19.20 18.16
CA GLU A 46 -13.93 20.35 18.99
C GLU A 46 -13.12 21.39 18.21
N ASN A 47 -12.34 20.94 17.24
CA ASN A 47 -11.52 21.80 16.39
C ASN A 47 -12.24 22.25 15.12
N GLN A 48 -13.54 21.94 14.97
CA GLN A 48 -14.36 22.31 13.82
C GLN A 48 -13.74 21.86 12.49
N ILE A 49 -13.23 20.64 12.45
CA ILE A 49 -12.67 20.01 11.25
C ILE A 49 -13.67 18.93 10.80
N PRO A 50 -14.32 19.07 9.64
CA PRO A 50 -15.17 18.01 9.10
C PRO A 50 -14.37 16.72 8.88
N VAL A 51 -14.99 15.57 9.12
CA VAL A 51 -14.27 14.28 9.11
C VAL A 51 -13.84 13.88 7.70
N GLU A 52 -14.66 14.22 6.72
CA GLU A 52 -14.40 14.05 5.29
C GLU A 52 -13.19 14.88 4.87
N VAL A 53 -13.13 16.14 5.32
CA VAL A 53 -12.00 17.04 5.04
C VAL A 53 -10.71 16.55 5.68
N ALA A 54 -10.77 16.02 6.90
CA ALA A 54 -9.60 15.40 7.53
C ALA A 54 -9.09 14.19 6.74
N HIS A 55 -10.00 13.35 6.23
CA HIS A 55 -9.66 12.22 5.37
C HIS A 55 -9.06 12.67 4.03
N GLU A 56 -9.67 13.65 3.35
CA GLU A 56 -9.18 14.18 2.08
C GLU A 56 -7.79 14.82 2.23
N MET A 57 -7.58 15.63 3.28
CA MET A 57 -6.25 16.19 3.58
C MET A 57 -5.21 15.08 3.75
N ALA A 58 -5.56 14.01 4.46
CA ALA A 58 -4.65 12.88 4.64
C ALA A 58 -4.33 12.20 3.30
N CYS A 59 -5.32 11.98 2.44
CA CYS A 59 -5.13 11.42 1.10
C CYS A 59 -4.25 12.33 0.22
N LEU A 60 -4.51 13.64 0.18
CA LEU A 60 -3.70 14.61 -0.58
C LEU A 60 -2.24 14.63 -0.11
N LEU A 61 -2.02 14.70 1.20
CA LEU A 61 -0.67 14.69 1.78
C LEU A 61 0.04 13.35 1.57
N TRP A 62 -0.73 12.26 1.53
CA TRP A 62 -0.21 10.93 1.24
C TRP A 62 0.17 10.76 -0.22
N LEU A 63 -0.54 11.34 -1.18
CA LEU A 63 -0.15 11.31 -2.60
C LEU A 63 1.19 12.03 -2.81
N PHE A 64 1.47 13.04 -2.01
CA PHE A 64 2.68 13.84 -2.10
C PHE A 64 3.84 13.32 -1.20
N ARG A 65 4.21 12.03 -1.34
CA ARG A 65 5.23 11.33 -0.51
C ARG A 65 6.69 11.78 -0.70
N ARG A 66 6.97 13.05 -0.94
CA ARG A 66 8.36 13.54 -1.03
C ARG A 66 9.06 13.67 0.33
N MET A 67 8.32 13.69 1.46
CA MET A 67 8.92 13.87 2.80
C MET A 67 8.29 12.95 3.86
N LYS A 68 9.14 12.34 4.72
CA LYS A 68 8.72 11.51 5.86
C LYS A 68 7.78 12.23 6.85
N ALA A 69 7.85 13.56 6.94
CA ALA A 69 6.95 14.34 7.78
C ALA A 69 5.48 14.28 7.30
N HIS A 70 5.25 14.13 5.99
CA HIS A 70 3.89 14.07 5.44
C HIS A 70 3.19 12.75 5.72
N SER A 71 3.94 11.63 5.81
CA SER A 71 3.35 10.34 6.17
C SER A 71 2.89 10.30 7.63
N SER A 72 3.61 10.94 8.54
CA SER A 72 3.20 11.00 9.96
C SER A 72 1.95 11.87 10.14
N PHE A 73 1.86 12.98 9.40
CA PHE A 73 0.71 13.87 9.46
C PHE A 73 -0.54 13.26 8.81
N SER A 74 -0.42 12.57 7.67
CA SER A 74 -1.55 11.87 7.06
C SER A 74 -2.07 10.73 7.93
N MET A 75 -1.18 9.93 8.54
CA MET A 75 -1.59 8.88 9.48
C MET A 75 -2.31 9.46 10.71
N ALA A 76 -1.85 10.61 11.24
CA ALA A 76 -2.50 11.30 12.36
C ALA A 76 -3.92 11.78 12.01
N LEU A 77 -4.09 12.36 10.81
CA LEU A 77 -5.39 12.79 10.29
C LEU A 77 -6.34 11.61 10.09
N TRP A 78 -5.90 10.53 9.42
CA TRP A 78 -6.74 9.33 9.27
C TRP A 78 -7.08 8.68 10.60
N ALA A 79 -6.14 8.61 11.55
CA ALA A 79 -6.42 8.06 12.87
C ALA A 79 -7.48 8.90 13.61
N SER A 80 -7.34 10.23 13.60
CA SER A 80 -8.31 11.14 14.21
C SER A 80 -9.69 11.05 13.55
N ALA A 81 -9.76 10.90 12.23
CA ALA A 81 -11.02 10.67 11.51
C ALA A 81 -11.61 9.28 11.80
N SER A 82 -10.75 8.27 11.95
CA SER A 82 -11.16 6.90 12.28
C SER A 82 -11.84 6.84 13.64
N GLU A 83 -11.42 7.64 14.63
CA GLU A 83 -12.05 7.72 15.95
C GLU A 83 -13.55 8.07 15.86
N LEU A 84 -13.95 8.88 14.87
CA LEU A 84 -15.34 9.25 14.59
C LEU A 84 -16.11 8.19 13.78
N ASN A 85 -15.59 6.97 13.66
CA ASN A 85 -16.17 5.86 12.89
C ASN A 85 -16.27 6.14 11.37
N TYR A 86 -15.39 6.98 10.83
CA TYR A 86 -15.36 7.25 9.40
C TYR A 86 -14.61 6.15 8.65
N ASN A 87 -15.36 5.22 8.05
CA ASN A 87 -14.82 4.01 7.40
C ASN A 87 -13.74 4.28 6.33
N PRO A 88 -13.86 5.29 5.44
CA PRO A 88 -12.80 5.56 4.47
C PRO A 88 -11.45 5.85 5.13
N ALA A 89 -11.42 6.55 6.26
CA ALA A 89 -10.18 6.80 7.00
C ALA A 89 -9.60 5.53 7.65
N VAL A 90 -10.47 4.65 8.16
CA VAL A 90 -10.05 3.33 8.69
C VAL A 90 -9.37 2.53 7.60
N VAL A 91 -9.99 2.43 6.41
CA VAL A 91 -9.46 1.65 5.28
C VAL A 91 -8.14 2.22 4.77
N SER A 92 -8.05 3.55 4.58
CA SER A 92 -6.81 4.19 4.10
C SER A 92 -5.66 4.09 5.09
N LEU A 93 -5.92 4.26 6.40
CA LEU A 93 -4.87 4.08 7.41
C LEU A 93 -4.37 2.64 7.42
N VAL A 94 -5.26 1.66 7.39
CA VAL A 94 -4.84 0.25 7.42
C VAL A 94 -4.08 -0.15 6.16
N SER A 95 -4.48 0.32 4.97
CA SER A 95 -3.68 0.11 3.76
C SER A 95 -2.26 0.66 3.89
N GLN A 96 -2.10 1.83 4.53
CA GLN A 96 -0.77 2.38 4.84
C GLN A 96 0.01 1.54 5.87
N LEU A 97 -0.68 0.95 6.86
CA LEU A 97 -0.04 0.07 7.85
C LEU A 97 0.43 -1.24 7.21
N PHE A 98 -0.34 -1.82 6.28
CA PHE A 98 0.11 -2.95 5.47
C PHE A 98 1.32 -2.58 4.61
N ALA A 99 1.24 -1.51 3.83
CA ALA A 99 2.31 -1.09 2.93
C ALA A 99 3.63 -0.76 3.66
N SER A 100 3.55 -0.25 4.89
CA SER A 100 4.73 0.03 5.73
C SER A 100 5.19 -1.17 6.55
N GLY A 101 4.44 -2.27 6.58
CA GLY A 101 4.70 -3.43 7.45
C GLY A 101 4.52 -3.12 8.94
N SER A 102 3.73 -2.10 9.27
CA SER A 102 3.46 -1.62 10.65
C SER A 102 2.19 -2.22 11.26
N TRP A 103 1.45 -3.03 10.50
CA TRP A 103 0.25 -3.72 10.97
C TRP A 103 0.50 -4.49 12.26
N ARG A 104 -0.32 -4.24 13.28
CA ARG A 104 -0.26 -4.78 14.65
C ARG A 104 1.02 -4.48 15.42
N LYS A 105 1.82 -3.51 14.96
CA LYS A 105 3.06 -3.10 15.64
C LYS A 105 2.93 -1.81 16.44
N ILE A 106 1.98 -0.94 16.08
CA ILE A 106 1.82 0.38 16.70
C ILE A 106 0.58 0.36 17.59
N THR A 107 0.79 0.34 18.91
CA THR A 107 -0.29 0.28 19.91
C THR A 107 -1.32 1.40 19.77
N ALA A 108 -0.88 2.60 19.34
CA ALA A 108 -1.76 3.75 19.11
C ALA A 108 -2.79 3.55 18.00
N PHE A 109 -2.65 2.51 17.16
CA PHE A 109 -3.57 2.19 16.06
C PHE A 109 -4.42 0.94 16.31
N ALA A 110 -4.29 0.27 17.46
CA ALA A 110 -4.99 -0.97 17.75
C ALA A 110 -6.53 -0.86 17.59
N ASP A 111 -7.11 0.28 18.00
CA ASP A 111 -8.55 0.52 17.84
C ASP A 111 -8.97 0.58 16.37
N VAL A 112 -8.15 1.21 15.52
CA VAL A 112 -8.41 1.30 14.07
C VAL A 112 -8.26 -0.07 13.41
N GLU A 113 -7.24 -0.84 13.79
CA GLU A 113 -7.03 -2.20 13.29
C GLU A 113 -8.20 -3.12 13.66
N ASN A 114 -8.72 -3.01 14.88
CA ASN A 114 -9.92 -3.76 15.32
C ASN A 114 -11.16 -3.36 14.52
N ARG A 115 -11.37 -2.05 14.29
CA ARG A 115 -12.48 -1.55 13.45
C ARG A 115 -12.37 -2.08 12.02
N PHE A 116 -11.16 -2.08 11.45
CA PHE A 116 -10.93 -2.62 10.12
C PHE A 116 -11.26 -4.12 10.04
N MET A 117 -10.79 -4.92 11.01
CA MET A 117 -11.12 -6.35 11.04
C MET A 117 -12.62 -6.60 11.20
N LYS A 118 -13.34 -5.71 11.89
CA LYS A 118 -14.80 -5.76 11.94
C LYS A 118 -15.43 -5.50 10.57
N LEU A 119 -14.97 -4.50 9.81
CA LEU A 119 -15.44 -4.24 8.45
C LEU A 119 -15.22 -5.44 7.51
N VAL A 120 -14.05 -6.08 7.62
CA VAL A 120 -13.73 -7.31 6.87
C VAL A 120 -14.65 -8.45 7.27
N ALA A 121 -14.88 -8.66 8.58
CA ALA A 121 -15.73 -9.74 9.08
C ALA A 121 -17.22 -9.55 8.72
N GLU A 122 -17.71 -8.31 8.66
CA GLU A 122 -19.05 -7.99 8.18
C GLU A 122 -19.21 -8.23 6.68
N ALA A 123 -18.10 -8.16 5.95
CA ALA A 123 -17.97 -8.53 4.55
C ALA A 123 -18.93 -7.80 3.58
N LYS A 124 -19.20 -6.52 3.91
CA LYS A 124 -20.09 -5.62 3.16
C LYS A 124 -19.40 -4.36 2.62
N ASN A 125 -18.12 -4.15 2.95
CA ASN A 125 -17.37 -2.98 2.51
C ASN A 125 -16.36 -3.39 1.44
N CYS A 126 -16.66 -3.09 0.17
CA CYS A 126 -15.84 -3.45 -0.99
C CYS A 126 -14.38 -2.94 -0.87
N ASN A 127 -14.19 -1.74 -0.33
CA ASN A 127 -12.86 -1.14 -0.16
C ASN A 127 -12.05 -1.85 0.95
N ALA A 128 -12.66 -2.17 2.09
CA ALA A 128 -12.00 -2.91 3.18
C ALA A 128 -11.61 -4.33 2.75
N LEU A 129 -12.51 -5.03 2.04
CA LEU A 129 -12.25 -6.34 1.47
C LEU A 129 -11.11 -6.31 0.46
N THR A 130 -11.06 -5.28 -0.39
CA THR A 130 -9.96 -5.07 -1.33
C THR A 130 -8.61 -4.90 -0.63
N VAL A 131 -8.56 -4.05 0.40
CA VAL A 131 -7.33 -3.81 1.18
C VAL A 131 -6.87 -5.08 1.89
N TYR A 132 -7.79 -5.87 2.44
CA TYR A 132 -7.44 -7.13 3.09
C TYR A 132 -7.03 -8.21 2.08
N GLY A 133 -7.68 -8.27 0.92
CA GLY A 133 -7.31 -9.16 -0.18
C GLY A 133 -5.89 -8.89 -0.69
N GLU A 134 -5.51 -7.62 -0.82
CA GLU A 134 -4.13 -7.24 -1.15
C GLU A 134 -3.13 -7.71 -0.08
N TYR A 135 -3.45 -7.54 1.20
CA TYR A 135 -2.61 -8.04 2.30
C TYR A 135 -2.43 -9.56 2.23
N LEU A 136 -3.50 -10.32 1.98
CA LEU A 136 -3.42 -11.77 1.80
C LEU A 136 -2.56 -12.16 0.59
N PHE A 137 -2.66 -11.42 -0.51
CA PHE A 137 -1.80 -11.62 -1.68
C PHE A 137 -0.32 -11.39 -1.34
N GLN A 138 -0.01 -10.31 -0.62
CA GLN A 138 1.36 -10.01 -0.16
C GLN A 138 1.91 -11.08 0.79
N ASP A 139 1.04 -11.71 1.58
CA ASP A 139 1.36 -12.83 2.48
C ASP A 139 1.41 -14.20 1.76
N GLY A 140 1.29 -14.23 0.43
CA GLY A 140 1.34 -15.45 -0.39
C GLY A 140 0.07 -16.32 -0.33
N LYS A 141 -1.00 -15.85 0.31
CA LYS A 141 -2.27 -16.58 0.48
C LYS A 141 -3.19 -16.33 -0.72
N TYR A 142 -2.76 -16.75 -1.90
CA TYR A 142 -3.42 -16.39 -3.16
C TYR A 142 -4.88 -16.86 -3.27
N ASP A 143 -5.22 -18.08 -2.84
CA ASP A 143 -6.61 -18.54 -2.85
C ASP A 143 -7.52 -17.71 -1.95
N GLN A 144 -7.03 -17.32 -0.76
CA GLN A 144 -7.79 -16.46 0.16
C GLN A 144 -7.92 -15.04 -0.39
N ALA A 145 -6.87 -14.51 -1.03
CA ALA A 145 -6.90 -13.23 -1.71
C ALA A 145 -7.97 -13.23 -2.82
N VAL A 146 -8.00 -14.26 -3.68
CA VAL A 146 -9.03 -14.41 -4.71
C VAL A 146 -10.44 -14.41 -4.12
N ALA A 147 -10.69 -15.19 -3.06
CA ALA A 147 -11.99 -15.23 -2.41
C ALA A 147 -12.42 -13.85 -1.89
N MET A 148 -11.51 -13.15 -1.19
CA MET A 148 -11.77 -11.83 -0.62
C MET A 148 -12.01 -10.76 -1.70
N LEU A 149 -11.24 -10.79 -2.78
CA LEU A 149 -11.32 -9.82 -3.88
C LEU A 149 -12.56 -10.04 -4.76
N ASN A 150 -12.95 -11.29 -5.03
CA ASN A 150 -14.23 -11.57 -5.67
C ASN A 150 -15.40 -11.09 -4.80
N GLN A 151 -15.34 -11.33 -3.48
CA GLN A 151 -16.37 -10.83 -2.58
C GLN A 151 -16.46 -9.30 -2.58
N ALA A 152 -15.32 -8.60 -2.70
CA ALA A 152 -15.31 -7.15 -2.83
C ALA A 152 -16.06 -6.66 -4.08
N LEU A 153 -15.95 -7.38 -5.21
CA LEU A 153 -16.70 -7.10 -6.44
C LEU A 153 -18.20 -7.41 -6.29
N ASP A 154 -18.55 -8.46 -5.55
CA ASP A 154 -19.95 -8.86 -5.34
C ASP A 154 -20.72 -7.87 -4.44
N VAL A 155 -20.03 -7.18 -3.54
CA VAL A 155 -20.62 -6.19 -2.63
C VAL A 155 -20.33 -4.74 -3.04
N ASP A 156 -20.04 -4.50 -4.33
CA ASP A 156 -19.92 -3.16 -4.90
C ASP A 156 -21.19 -2.36 -4.61
N ASP A 157 -21.07 -1.34 -3.77
CA ASP A 157 -22.16 -0.47 -3.30
C ASP A 157 -22.29 0.81 -4.14
N GLY A 158 -21.54 0.91 -5.24
CA GLY A 158 -21.46 2.10 -6.09
C GLY A 158 -20.39 3.10 -5.66
N VAL A 159 -19.75 2.92 -4.49
CA VAL A 159 -18.63 3.74 -3.99
C VAL A 159 -17.36 2.88 -3.88
N PHE A 160 -17.00 2.26 -5.00
CA PHE A 160 -15.84 1.37 -5.08
C PHE A 160 -14.57 2.08 -5.54
N GLU A 161 -14.07 3.00 -4.71
CA GLU A 161 -12.84 3.77 -4.97
C GLU A 161 -11.63 2.86 -5.30
N TRP A 162 -11.57 1.67 -4.70
CA TRP A 162 -10.43 0.75 -4.84
C TRP A 162 -10.64 -0.30 -5.94
N LYS A 163 -11.64 -0.15 -6.82
CA LYS A 163 -12.01 -1.16 -7.83
C LYS A 163 -10.87 -1.53 -8.78
N ARG A 164 -10.14 -0.53 -9.30
CA ARG A 164 -8.97 -0.77 -10.15
C ARG A 164 -7.95 -1.63 -9.43
N LYS A 165 -7.62 -1.27 -8.19
CA LYS A 165 -6.68 -2.01 -7.34
C LYS A 165 -7.18 -3.42 -7.02
N CYS A 166 -8.48 -3.59 -6.77
CA CYS A 166 -9.11 -4.89 -6.58
C CYS A 166 -8.89 -5.80 -7.80
N LEU A 167 -9.24 -5.32 -9.00
CA LEU A 167 -9.12 -6.07 -10.24
C LEU A 167 -7.66 -6.40 -10.57
N THR A 168 -6.73 -5.44 -10.41
CA THR A 168 -5.30 -5.69 -10.60
C THR A 168 -4.79 -6.77 -9.64
N CYS A 169 -5.13 -6.68 -8.34
CA CYS A 169 -4.69 -7.67 -7.36
C CYS A 169 -5.32 -9.04 -7.61
N LEU A 170 -6.57 -9.08 -8.06
CA LEU A 170 -7.29 -10.31 -8.38
C LEU A 170 -6.66 -11.01 -9.58
N ALA A 171 -6.36 -10.26 -10.66
CA ALA A 171 -5.67 -10.79 -11.83
C ALA A 171 -4.30 -11.38 -11.45
N LYS A 172 -3.51 -10.65 -10.65
CA LYS A 172 -2.22 -11.12 -10.13
C LYS A 172 -2.37 -12.40 -9.30
N SER A 173 -3.39 -12.45 -8.44
CA SER A 173 -3.66 -13.64 -7.61
C SER A 173 -4.03 -14.85 -8.46
N TYR A 174 -4.88 -14.69 -9.48
CA TYR A 174 -5.19 -15.76 -10.43
C TYR A 174 -3.95 -16.24 -11.19
N ALA A 175 -3.12 -15.33 -11.65
CA ALA A 175 -1.88 -15.67 -12.35
C ALA A 175 -0.93 -16.49 -11.46
N LYS A 176 -0.79 -16.12 -10.17
CA LYS A 176 0.00 -16.88 -9.18
C LYS A 176 -0.56 -18.28 -8.90
N LEU A 177 -1.85 -18.49 -9.09
CA LEU A 177 -2.48 -19.81 -9.00
C LEU A 177 -2.45 -20.60 -10.32
N GLY A 178 -1.80 -20.07 -11.38
CA GLY A 178 -1.79 -20.69 -12.72
C GLY A 178 -3.11 -20.56 -13.47
N LYS A 179 -4.08 -19.79 -12.95
CA LYS A 179 -5.40 -19.55 -13.55
C LYS A 179 -5.32 -18.42 -14.58
N VAL A 180 -4.60 -18.68 -15.68
CA VAL A 180 -4.24 -17.66 -16.68
C VAL A 180 -5.46 -17.08 -17.39
N HIS A 181 -6.48 -17.90 -17.65
CA HIS A 181 -7.68 -17.45 -18.36
C HIS A 181 -8.48 -16.45 -17.51
N GLU A 182 -8.67 -16.75 -16.23
CA GLU A 182 -9.34 -15.88 -15.27
C GLU A 182 -8.54 -14.60 -15.02
N ALA A 183 -7.21 -14.69 -14.97
CA ALA A 183 -6.35 -13.51 -14.88
C ALA A 183 -6.58 -12.55 -16.06
N LYS A 184 -6.54 -13.05 -17.29
CA LYS A 184 -6.80 -12.24 -18.50
C LYS A 184 -8.19 -11.63 -18.51
N LYS A 185 -9.22 -12.44 -18.23
CA LYS A 185 -10.61 -11.95 -18.15
C LYS A 185 -10.78 -10.84 -17.11
N THR A 186 -10.06 -10.91 -16.00
CA THR A 186 -10.10 -9.87 -14.95
C THR A 186 -9.46 -8.56 -15.43
N LEU A 187 -8.42 -8.62 -16.25
CA LEU A 187 -7.77 -7.43 -16.83
C LEU A 187 -8.59 -6.80 -17.94
N GLU A 188 -9.32 -7.60 -18.73
CA GLU A 188 -10.28 -7.07 -19.70
C GLU A 188 -11.31 -6.14 -19.03
N LEU A 189 -11.68 -6.41 -17.77
CA LEU A 189 -12.57 -5.54 -16.99
C LEU A 189 -11.92 -4.21 -16.57
N LEU A 190 -10.59 -4.12 -16.53
CA LEU A 190 -9.87 -2.86 -16.28
C LEU A 190 -9.88 -1.94 -17.49
N GLY A 191 -9.99 -2.48 -18.71
CA GLY A 191 -9.91 -1.72 -19.95
C GLY A 191 -8.56 -1.00 -20.14
N ASP A 192 -7.50 -1.50 -19.50
CA ASP A 192 -6.19 -0.83 -19.41
C ASP A 192 -5.12 -1.66 -20.15
N PRO A 193 -4.61 -1.18 -21.30
CA PRO A 193 -3.58 -1.87 -22.08
C PRO A 193 -2.27 -2.11 -21.31
N GLU A 194 -1.97 -1.29 -20.30
CA GLU A 194 -0.76 -1.44 -19.49
C GLU A 194 -0.87 -2.64 -18.53
N ALA A 195 -2.08 -3.02 -18.16
CA ALA A 195 -2.33 -4.13 -17.26
C ALA A 195 -2.08 -5.49 -17.95
N ASP A 196 -2.30 -5.58 -19.27
CA ASP A 196 -1.95 -6.75 -20.07
C ASP A 196 -0.43 -6.96 -20.14
N ALA A 197 0.34 -5.87 -20.28
CA ALA A 197 1.81 -5.93 -20.27
C ALA A 197 2.36 -6.37 -18.92
N GLU A 198 1.77 -5.89 -17.81
CA GLU A 198 2.14 -6.30 -16.46
C GLU A 198 1.85 -7.80 -16.23
N LEU A 199 0.72 -8.31 -16.73
CA LEU A 199 0.41 -9.74 -16.67
C LEU A 199 1.36 -10.57 -17.51
N ASP A 200 1.67 -10.15 -18.73
CA ASP A 200 2.63 -10.85 -19.58
C ASP A 200 4.01 -10.94 -18.92
N GLN A 201 4.45 -9.88 -18.24
CA GLN A 201 5.66 -9.92 -17.41
C GLN A 201 5.51 -10.88 -16.23
N LEU A 202 4.38 -10.87 -15.53
CA LEU A 202 4.12 -11.70 -14.36
C LEU A 202 3.97 -13.19 -14.70
N LEU A 203 3.44 -13.53 -15.87
CA LEU A 203 3.36 -14.90 -16.38
C LEU A 203 4.72 -15.42 -16.87
N ARG A 204 5.59 -14.54 -17.36
CA ARG A 204 6.95 -14.89 -17.80
C ARG A 204 7.94 -14.97 -16.64
N SER A 205 7.69 -14.26 -15.55
CA SER A 205 8.55 -14.26 -14.37
C SER A 205 8.15 -15.38 -13.43
N SER A 206 9.14 -16.15 -12.97
CA SER A 206 8.90 -17.16 -11.93
C SER A 206 8.57 -16.48 -10.59
N ASP A 207 7.94 -17.21 -9.67
CA ASP A 207 7.70 -16.73 -8.30
C ASP A 207 8.99 -16.29 -7.62
N ALA A 208 10.10 -16.99 -7.89
CA ALA A 208 11.42 -16.64 -7.39
C ALA A 208 11.91 -15.29 -7.93
N GLU A 209 11.61 -14.96 -9.19
CA GLU A 209 12.03 -13.69 -9.80
C GLU A 209 11.17 -12.51 -9.36
N MET A 210 9.85 -12.72 -9.21
CA MET A 210 8.95 -11.72 -8.63
C MET A 210 9.28 -11.43 -7.17
N THR A 211 9.59 -12.46 -6.38
CA THR A 211 10.03 -12.32 -4.99
C THR A 211 11.35 -11.54 -4.92
N ARG A 212 12.31 -11.85 -5.80
CA ARG A 212 13.57 -11.11 -5.91
C ARG A 212 13.35 -9.63 -6.22
N GLN A 213 12.49 -9.33 -7.19
CA GLN A 213 12.17 -7.94 -7.56
C GLN A 213 11.49 -7.17 -6.42
N GLN A 214 10.58 -7.82 -5.69
CA GLN A 214 9.92 -7.22 -4.53
C GLN A 214 10.91 -6.96 -3.40
N MET A 215 11.77 -7.93 -3.08
CA MET A 215 12.83 -7.78 -2.07
C MET A 215 13.76 -6.61 -2.41
N TYR A 216 14.17 -6.48 -3.67
CA TYR A 216 14.98 -5.35 -4.13
C TYR A 216 14.25 -4.01 -3.96
N THR A 217 12.99 -3.96 -4.38
CA THR A 217 12.18 -2.74 -4.29
C THR A 217 12.00 -2.29 -2.82
N ASP A 218 11.86 -3.23 -1.90
CA ASP A 218 11.74 -2.93 -0.47
C ASP A 218 13.09 -2.64 0.20
N ALA A 219 14.19 -3.23 -0.29
CA ALA A 219 15.55 -2.90 0.14
C ALA A 219 15.90 -1.44 -0.20
N VAL A 220 15.58 -0.99 -1.43
CA VAL A 220 15.73 0.40 -1.88
C VAL A 220 14.89 1.38 -1.03
N LYS A 221 13.74 0.94 -0.49
CA LYS A 221 12.90 1.75 0.40
C LYS A 221 13.43 1.84 1.85
N GLY A 222 14.59 1.25 2.14
CA GLY A 222 15.30 1.41 3.40
C GLY A 222 15.28 0.18 4.32
N LYS A 223 14.81 -0.99 3.85
CA LYS A 223 14.96 -2.27 4.56
C LYS A 223 16.27 -2.93 4.15
N HIS A 224 17.40 -2.38 4.60
CA HIS A 224 18.75 -2.82 4.17
C HIS A 224 19.04 -4.31 4.41
N ASP A 225 18.43 -4.92 5.45
CA ASP A 225 18.55 -6.36 5.74
C ASP A 225 18.08 -7.25 4.57
N LEU A 226 17.24 -6.74 3.67
CA LEU A 226 16.79 -7.47 2.48
C LEU A 226 17.89 -7.62 1.43
N TYR A 227 18.93 -6.77 1.42
CA TYR A 227 20.08 -6.97 0.55
C TYR A 227 20.87 -8.23 0.94
N SER A 228 20.98 -8.55 2.23
CA SER A 228 21.58 -9.81 2.68
C SER A 228 20.79 -11.02 2.21
N GLN A 229 19.45 -10.97 2.30
CA GLN A 229 18.59 -12.05 1.81
C GLN A 229 18.66 -12.21 0.29
N LEU A 230 18.74 -11.09 -0.45
CA LEU A 230 18.97 -11.13 -1.90
C LEU A 230 20.31 -11.76 -2.26
N ALA A 231 21.36 -11.48 -1.48
CA ALA A 231 22.67 -12.09 -1.68
C ALA A 231 22.63 -13.61 -1.47
N GLU A 232 21.98 -14.07 -0.41
CA GLU A 232 21.77 -15.49 -0.12
C GLU A 232 21.04 -16.20 -1.27
N VAL A 233 19.99 -15.59 -1.81
CA VAL A 233 19.25 -16.13 -2.97
C VAL A 233 20.15 -16.26 -4.20
N GLU A 234 21.00 -15.28 -4.48
CA GLU A 234 21.91 -15.35 -5.64
C GLU A 234 23.02 -16.39 -5.44
N PHE A 235 23.59 -16.53 -4.23
CA PHE A 235 24.54 -17.61 -3.94
C PHE A 235 23.89 -19.00 -4.01
N GLU A 236 22.65 -19.14 -3.55
CA GLU A 236 21.91 -20.39 -3.74
C GLU A 236 21.68 -20.70 -5.23
N ARG A 237 21.36 -19.69 -6.06
CA ARG A 237 21.22 -19.86 -7.51
C ARG A 237 22.55 -20.26 -8.15
N GLU A 238 23.66 -19.62 -7.76
CA GLU A 238 25.01 -19.99 -8.20
C GLU A 238 25.30 -21.47 -7.94
N THR A 239 24.96 -21.98 -6.76
CA THR A 239 25.23 -23.40 -6.42
C THR A 239 24.42 -24.39 -7.25
N LYS A 240 23.22 -24.00 -7.68
CA LYS A 240 22.29 -24.83 -8.46
C LYS A 240 22.45 -24.67 -9.97
N GLU A 241 23.08 -23.58 -10.42
CA GLU A 241 23.27 -23.26 -11.83
C GLU A 241 24.39 -24.11 -12.45
N MET A 242 24.10 -24.67 -13.63
CA MET A 242 25.02 -25.52 -14.39
C MET A 242 25.71 -24.76 -15.51
N ASP A 243 25.11 -23.68 -16.01
CA ASP A 243 25.73 -22.80 -16.99
C ASP A 243 26.84 -21.95 -16.34
N VAL A 244 28.04 -21.99 -16.91
CA VAL A 244 29.23 -21.36 -16.34
C VAL A 244 29.12 -19.83 -16.31
N GLU A 245 28.48 -19.24 -17.32
CA GLU A 245 28.34 -17.79 -17.45
C GLU A 245 27.24 -17.25 -16.53
N LEU A 246 26.09 -17.93 -16.47
CA LEU A 246 25.03 -17.60 -15.55
C LEU A 246 25.45 -17.79 -14.09
N LYS A 247 26.18 -18.87 -13.79
CA LYS A 247 26.74 -19.11 -12.47
C LYS A 247 27.65 -17.97 -12.03
N LYS A 248 28.53 -17.49 -12.90
CA LYS A 248 29.38 -16.33 -12.63
C LYS A 248 28.55 -15.05 -12.42
N ASN A 249 27.48 -14.87 -13.18
CA ASN A 249 26.59 -13.72 -13.00
C ASN A 249 25.86 -13.75 -11.64
N HIS A 250 25.36 -14.91 -11.22
CA HIS A 250 24.77 -15.09 -9.89
C HIS A 250 25.78 -14.78 -8.79
N HIS A 251 27.00 -15.27 -8.91
CA HIS A 251 28.08 -14.96 -7.97
C HIS A 251 28.33 -13.45 -7.84
N LEU A 252 28.43 -12.74 -8.98
CA LEU A 252 28.67 -11.29 -9.00
C LEU A 252 27.52 -10.50 -8.37
N TRP A 253 26.27 -10.88 -8.65
CA TRP A 253 25.12 -10.26 -8.00
C TRP A 253 25.06 -10.55 -6.51
N GLY A 254 25.39 -11.77 -6.07
CA GLY A 254 25.47 -12.12 -4.66
C GLY A 254 26.50 -11.27 -3.89
N LEU A 255 27.66 -11.02 -4.50
CA LEU A 255 28.68 -10.12 -3.94
C LEU A 255 28.20 -8.67 -3.88
N GLU A 256 27.56 -8.17 -4.95
CA GLU A 256 27.08 -6.80 -4.99
C GLU A 256 25.96 -6.56 -3.97
N TRP A 257 25.07 -7.54 -3.78
CA TRP A 257 24.00 -7.44 -2.78
C TRP A 257 24.56 -7.51 -1.36
N SER A 258 25.57 -8.35 -1.13
CA SER A 258 26.31 -8.38 0.13
C SER A 258 26.98 -7.05 0.44
N ARG A 259 27.50 -6.37 -0.59
CA ARG A 259 28.08 -5.02 -0.46
C ARG A 259 27.00 -3.99 -0.08
N LEU A 260 25.85 -4.00 -0.76
CA LEU A 260 24.75 -3.06 -0.51
C LEU A 260 24.03 -3.31 0.82
N ALA A 261 24.22 -4.47 1.44
CA ALA A 261 23.76 -4.75 2.80
C ALA A 261 24.52 -3.96 3.87
N ASP A 262 25.74 -3.49 3.59
CA ASP A 262 26.46 -2.58 4.49
C ASP A 262 25.82 -1.17 4.42
N PRO A 263 25.27 -0.63 5.53
CA PRO A 263 24.68 0.70 5.56
C PRO A 263 25.65 1.84 5.19
N GLY A 264 26.96 1.58 5.23
CA GLY A 264 28.01 2.52 4.83
C GLY A 264 28.39 2.44 3.35
N ALA A 265 27.88 1.47 2.59
CA ALA A 265 28.18 1.32 1.18
C ALA A 265 27.55 2.45 0.35
N LYS A 266 28.36 3.11 -0.48
CA LYS A 266 27.88 4.09 -1.45
C LYS A 266 27.35 3.37 -2.70
N PHE A 267 26.23 3.87 -3.22
CA PHE A 267 25.73 3.55 -4.56
C PHE A 267 26.73 3.97 -5.63
#